data_AF-A0A972MXR2-F1
#
_entry.id   AF-A0A972MXR2-F1
#
_cell.length_a   1.000
_cell.length_b   1.000
_cell.length_c   1.000
_cell.angle_alpha   90.00
_cell.angle_beta   90.00
_cell.angle_gamma   90.00
#
_symmetry.space_group_name_H-M   'P 1'
#
loop_
_entity.id
_entity.type
_entity.pdbx_description
1 polymer ?
#
loop_
_entity_poly.entity_id
_entity_poly.type
_entity_poly.pdbx_seq_one_letter_code
_entity_poly.pdbx_strand_id
1 'polypeptide(L)' 'MVSNRIKASRRSDCPYKLYTDACDYAVGAMLVQDDQHGLERVISYVCRALSSPQKC' A
#
# COMPACT_ATOMS: atom_id res chain seq x y z
N MET A 1 19.30 0.64 5.19
CA MET A 1 18.70 1.93 4.76
C MET A 1 17.22 1.89 5.11
N VAL A 2 16.81 2.48 6.25
CA VAL A 2 15.38 2.54 6.61
C VAL A 2 14.86 3.87 6.11
N SER A 3 14.18 3.85 4.95
CA SER A 3 13.53 5.04 4.40
C SER A 3 12.41 5.44 5.37
N ASN A 4 12.59 6.57 6.06
CA ASN A 4 11.60 7.11 6.98
C ASN A 4 10.44 7.69 6.14
N ARG A 5 9.53 6.83 5.67
CA ARG A 5 8.45 7.23 4.75
C ARG A 5 7.36 7.94 5.53
N ILE A 6 7.19 9.23 5.24
CA ILE A 6 6.06 10.04 5.72
C ILE A 6 4.76 9.41 5.20
N LYS A 7 3.93 8.89 6.11
CA LYS A 7 2.58 8.43 5.80
C LYS A 7 1.60 9.57 6.05
N ALA A 8 0.65 9.77 5.13
CA ALA A 8 -0.44 10.70 5.36
C ALA A 8 -1.53 10.08 6.24
N SER A 9 -2.30 10.93 6.92
CA SER A 9 -3.47 10.53 7.69
C SER A 9 -4.60 10.09 6.75
N ARG A 10 -5.38 9.10 7.20
CA ARG A 10 -6.59 8.66 6.49
C ARG A 10 -7.62 9.79 6.43
N ARG A 11 -8.22 9.95 5.26
CA ARG A 11 -9.31 10.89 4.98
C ARG A 11 -10.58 10.12 4.64
N SER A 12 -11.68 10.37 5.34
CA SER A 12 -12.96 9.68 5.10
C SER A 12 -13.72 10.23 3.89
N ASP A 13 -13.34 11.41 3.41
CA ASP A 13 -13.97 12.17 2.33
C ASP A 13 -13.33 11.92 0.95
N CYS A 14 -12.28 11.08 0.89
CA CYS A 14 -11.52 10.82 -0.33
C CYS A 14 -11.50 9.30 -0.61
N PRO A 15 -11.69 8.86 -1.87
CA PRO A 15 -11.56 7.44 -2.21
C PRO A 15 -10.14 6.94 -1.98
N TYR A 16 -10.02 5.63 -1.76
CA TYR A 16 -8.73 4.95 -1.69
C TYR A 16 -8.31 4.43 -3.06
N LYS A 17 -7.00 4.49 -3.34
CA LYS A 17 -6.34 3.75 -4.41
C LYS A 17 -5.49 2.65 -3.78
N LEU A 18 -5.60 1.43 -4.32
CA LEU A 18 -4.84 0.28 -3.86
C LEU A 18 -3.97 -0.23 -5.01
N TYR A 19 -2.66 -0.12 -4.84
CA TYR A 19 -1.69 -0.74 -5.74
C TYR A 19 -1.24 -2.05 -5.14
N THR A 20 -1.18 -3.11 -5.95
CA THR A 20 -0.76 -4.43 -5.52
C THR A 20 0.34 -4.97 -6.43
N ASP A 21 1.26 -5.71 -5.84
CA ASP A 21 2.30 -6.45 -6.54
C ASP A 21 2.47 -7.82 -5.87
N ALA A 22 2.88 -8.82 -6.62
CA ALA A 22 3.01 -10.18 -6.11
C ALA A 22 4.23 -10.89 -6.69
N CYS A 23 4.80 -11.78 -5.90
CA CYS A 23 5.85 -12.70 -6.30
C CYS A 23 5.55 -14.11 -5.76
N ASP A 24 6.41 -15.08 -6.07
CA ASP A 24 6.22 -16.50 -5.74
C ASP A 24 6.00 -16.79 -4.24
N TYR A 25 6.37 -15.86 -3.35
CA TYR A 25 6.32 -16.06 -1.90
C TYR A 25 5.53 -15.00 -1.11
N ALA A 26 5.10 -13.90 -1.73
CA ALA A 26 4.43 -12.81 -1.02
C ALA A 26 3.53 -11.96 -1.93
N VAL A 27 2.56 -11.28 -1.33
CA VAL A 27 1.82 -10.17 -1.94
C VAL A 27 2.12 -8.90 -1.16
N GLY A 28 2.45 -7.84 -1.89
CA GLY A 28 2.60 -6.48 -1.39
C GLY A 28 1.48 -5.57 -1.87
N ALA A 29 1.17 -4.56 -1.08
CA ALA A 29 0.21 -3.52 -1.44
C ALA A 29 0.56 -2.16 -0.85
N MET A 30 0.17 -1.11 -1.56
CA MET A 30 0.24 0.29 -1.16
C MET A 30 -1.16 0.89 -1.16
N LEU A 31 -1.58 1.41 -0.01
CA LEU A 31 -2.80 2.16 0.14
C LEU A 31 -2.50 3.65 0.01
N VAL A 32 -3.19 4.33 -0.90
CA VAL A 32 -2.94 5.72 -1.29
C VAL A 32 -4.26 6.50 -1.30
N GLN A 33 -4.21 7.79 -0.99
CA GLN A 33 -5.29 8.74 -1.20
C GLN A 33 -4.73 10.02 -1.82
N ASP A 34 -5.57 10.73 -2.56
CA ASP A 34 -5.18 12.04 -3.10
C ASP A 34 -5.30 13.12 -2.01
N ASP A 35 -4.34 14.03 -1.97
CA ASP A 35 -4.45 15.24 -1.14
C ASP A 35 -5.37 16.28 -1.80
N GLN A 36 -5.52 17.44 -1.16
CA GLN A 36 -6.39 18.52 -1.65
C GLN A 36 -5.94 19.10 -3.00
N HIS A 37 -4.71 18.82 -3.43
CA HIS A 37 -4.16 19.25 -4.72
C HIS A 37 -4.15 18.11 -5.76
N GLY A 38 -4.75 16.96 -5.45
CA GLY A 38 -4.77 15.80 -6.33
C GLY A 38 -3.46 15.01 -6.35
N LEU A 39 -2.53 15.27 -5.40
CA LEU A 39 -1.27 14.53 -5.32
C LEU A 39 -1.44 13.27 -4.47
N GLU A 40 -0.97 12.15 -5.00
CA GLU A 40 -1.02 10.86 -4.31
C GLU A 40 -0.14 10.83 -3.06
N ARG A 41 -0.77 10.52 -1.93
CA ARG A 41 -0.09 10.35 -0.64
C ARG A 41 -0.27 8.93 -0.12
N VAL A 42 0.83 8.32 0.27
CA VAL A 42 0.80 6.97 0.82
C VAL A 42 0.25 7.00 2.24
N ILE A 43 -0.77 6.19 2.48
CA ILE A 43 -1.39 5.97 3.78
C ILE A 43 -0.74 4.79 4.49
N SER A 44 -0.54 3.68 3.77
CA SER A 44 0.05 2.48 4.36
C SER A 44 0.72 1.57 3.33
N TYR A 45 1.63 0.74 3.83
CA TYR A 45 2.21 -0.41 3.14
C TYR A 45 1.70 -1.66 3.83
N VAL A 46 1.29 -2.65 3.05
CA VAL A 46 0.84 -3.96 3.55
C VAL A 46 1.61 -5.03 2.78
N CYS A 47 2.21 -5.98 3.48
CA CYS A 47 2.79 -7.16 2.88
C CYS A 47 2.33 -8.40 3.64
N ARG A 48 2.05 -9.48 2.91
CA ARG A 48 1.72 -10.78 3.49
C ARG A 48 2.48 -11.87 2.77
N ALA A 49 3.22 -12.68 3.52
CA ALA A 49 3.79 -13.91 3.01
C ALA A 49 2.68 -14.90 2.63
N LEU A 50 2.86 -15.60 1.51
CA LEU A 50 1.94 -16.61 1.03
C LEU A 50 2.07 -17.88 1.87
N SER A 51 0.94 -18.51 2.18
CA SER A 51 0.92 -19.86 2.76
C SER A 51 1.35 -20.88 1.70
N SER A 52 1.77 -22.08 2.12
CA SER A 52 2.28 -23.10 1.18
C SER A 52 1.35 -23.39 -0.01
N PRO A 53 0.01 -23.47 0.14
CA PRO A 53 -0.90 -23.66 -1.00
C PRO A 53 -1.02 -22.46 -1.95
N GLN A 54 -0.52 -21.29 -1.56
CA GLN A 54 -0.61 -20.04 -2.33
C GLN A 54 0.67 -19.72 -3.09
N LYS A 55 1.76 -20.46 -2.85
CA LYS A 55 3.02 -20.31 -3.58
C LYS A 55 2.94 -21.08 -4.90
N CYS A 56 3.64 -20.57 -5.91
CA CYS A 56 3.79 -21.22 -7.21
C CYS A 56 4.80 -22.38 -7.15
#